data_AF-A0A2H6H1L0-F1
#
_entry.id   AF-A0A2H6H1L0-F1
#
_cell.length_a   1.000
_cell.length_b   1.000
_cell.length_c   1.000
_cell.angle_alpha   90.00
_cell.angle_beta   90.00
_cell.angle_gamma   90.00
#
_symmetry.space_group_name_H-M   'P 1'
#
loop_
_entity.id
_entity.type
_entity.pdbx_description
1 polymer ?
#
loop_
_entity_poly.entity_id
_entity_poly.type
_entity_poly.pdbx_seq_one_letter_code
_entity_poly.pdbx_strand_id
1 'polypeptide(L)'
;MIEKFFDNIFTGNFDKEEVKKKLIEMHQREGGETIEEIFYAAKSMREHMTSIKIDSKEDLLDIVGTGGDGKSSINISTIAAIVAAGAGCKVAKHCNKGASSSFGSADFLEALGVKIDLKPEQTKQVIEDIGIGFMYAPIYHPAMKNVAQIKKSLCFTAP
;
A
#
# COMPACT_ATOMS: atom_id res chain seq x y z
N MET A 1 15.05 -17.92 -6.19
CA MET A 1 13.85 -18.78 -6.11
C MET A 1 12.67 -17.98 -5.55
N ILE A 2 12.83 -17.29 -4.42
CA ILE A 2 11.78 -16.46 -3.81
C ILE A 2 11.49 -15.15 -4.57
N GLU A 3 12.53 -14.49 -5.11
CA GLU A 3 12.37 -13.29 -5.94
C GLU A 3 11.44 -13.54 -7.13
N LYS A 4 11.76 -14.58 -7.92
CA LYS A 4 10.93 -15.01 -9.07
C LYS A 4 9.51 -15.44 -8.66
N PHE A 5 9.35 -15.98 -7.45
CA PHE A 5 8.02 -16.33 -6.94
C PHE A 5 7.15 -15.09 -6.78
N PHE A 6 7.64 -14.03 -6.13
CA PHE A 6 6.90 -12.77 -6.00
C PHE A 6 6.72 -12.07 -7.35
N ASP A 7 7.75 -12.08 -8.21
CA ASP A 7 7.68 -11.51 -9.56
C ASP A 7 6.56 -12.14 -10.41
N ASN A 8 6.46 -13.47 -10.37
CA ASN A 8 5.39 -14.21 -11.01
C ASN A 8 4.00 -13.75 -10.51
N ILE A 9 3.83 -13.48 -9.21
CA ILE A 9 2.57 -12.97 -8.65
C ILE A 9 2.19 -11.63 -9.28
N PHE A 10 3.12 -10.69 -9.37
CA PHE A 10 2.84 -9.35 -9.90
C PHE A 10 2.71 -9.31 -11.43
N THR A 11 3.35 -10.23 -12.15
CA THR A 11 3.16 -10.42 -13.61
C THR A 11 1.91 -11.22 -13.96
N GLY A 12 1.32 -11.94 -13.00
CA GLY A 12 0.13 -12.78 -13.22
C GLY A 12 0.44 -14.18 -13.76
N ASN A 13 1.72 -14.57 -13.77
CA ASN A 13 2.19 -15.85 -14.31
C ASN A 13 2.44 -16.88 -13.19
N PHE A 14 1.36 -17.38 -12.58
CA PHE A 14 1.47 -18.32 -11.46
C PHE A 14 0.28 -19.28 -11.39
N ASP A 15 0.50 -20.42 -10.73
CA ASP A 15 -0.59 -21.28 -10.28
C ASP A 15 -1.18 -20.77 -8.96
N LYS A 16 -2.51 -20.66 -8.90
CA LYS A 16 -3.20 -20.05 -7.74
C LYS A 16 -3.07 -20.89 -6.48
N GLU A 17 -3.12 -22.22 -6.60
CA GLU A 17 -3.03 -23.14 -5.46
C GLU A 17 -1.60 -23.20 -4.95
N GLU A 18 -0.59 -23.17 -5.83
CA GLU A 18 0.81 -23.09 -5.44
C GLU A 18 1.11 -21.80 -4.65
N VAL A 19 0.68 -20.65 -5.15
CA VAL A 19 0.83 -19.37 -4.43
C VAL A 19 0.12 -19.41 -3.09
N LYS A 20 -1.13 -19.87 -3.06
CA LYS A 20 -1.90 -19.98 -1.81
C LYS A 20 -1.19 -20.87 -0.79
N LYS A 21 -0.75 -22.07 -1.21
CA LYS A 21 0.00 -23.00 -0.35
C LYS A 21 1.27 -22.35 0.18
N LYS A 22 2.02 -21.65 -0.67
CA LYS A 22 3.28 -21.02 -0.27
C LYS A 22 3.07 -19.88 0.74
N LEU A 23 2.05 -19.05 0.55
CA LEU A 23 1.70 -17.99 1.52
C LEU A 23 1.27 -18.58 2.87
N ILE A 24 0.55 -19.70 2.88
CA ILE A 24 0.20 -20.43 4.11
C ILE A 24 1.46 -20.99 4.80
N GLU A 25 2.36 -21.60 4.03
CA GLU A 25 3.62 -22.14 4.54
C GLU A 25 4.50 -21.05 5.19
N MET A 26 4.60 -19.87 4.56
CA MET A 26 5.31 -18.72 5.10
C MET A 26 4.72 -18.27 6.45
N HIS A 27 3.40 -18.09 6.48
CA HIS A 27 2.69 -17.60 7.67
C HIS A 27 2.76 -18.58 8.85
N GLN A 28 2.69 -19.88 8.58
CA GLN A 28 2.70 -20.93 9.61
C GLN A 28 4.10 -21.34 10.08
N ARG A 29 5.15 -20.86 9.41
CA ARG A 29 6.53 -21.17 9.79
C ARG A 29 6.82 -20.66 11.20
N GLU A 30 7.59 -21.42 11.98
CA GLU A 30 8.10 -20.92 13.26
C GLU A 30 8.93 -19.65 13.02
N GLY A 31 8.54 -18.55 13.69
CA GLY A 31 9.12 -17.22 13.46
C GLY A 31 8.48 -16.41 12.33
N GLY A 32 7.53 -16.97 11.58
CA GLY A 32 6.79 -16.31 10.51
C GLY A 32 7.57 -16.12 9.21
N GLU A 33 7.20 -15.08 8.47
CA GLU A 33 7.88 -14.68 7.24
C GLU A 33 9.33 -14.25 7.50
N THR A 34 10.24 -14.69 6.65
CA THR A 34 11.64 -14.28 6.71
C THR A 34 11.84 -12.86 6.16
N ILE A 35 12.93 -12.21 6.59
CA ILE A 35 13.34 -10.90 6.06
C ILE A 35 13.49 -10.94 4.53
N GLU A 36 14.03 -12.03 3.98
CA GLU A 36 14.22 -12.21 2.55
C GLU A 36 12.87 -12.25 1.81
N GLU A 37 11.89 -12.98 2.33
CA GLU A 37 10.53 -13.05 1.75
C GLU A 37 9.85 -11.68 1.74
N ILE A 38 9.89 -10.95 2.85
CA ILE A 38 9.34 -9.59 2.95
C ILE A 38 10.06 -8.65 2.00
N PHE A 39 11.39 -8.72 1.93
CA PHE A 39 12.20 -7.88 1.06
C PHE A 39 11.83 -8.08 -0.41
N TYR A 40 11.75 -9.33 -0.88
CA TYR A 40 11.45 -9.60 -2.29
C TYR A 40 9.98 -9.36 -2.65
N ALA A 41 9.05 -9.55 -1.72
CA ALA A 41 7.66 -9.13 -1.89
C ALA A 41 7.58 -7.62 -2.13
N ALA A 42 8.20 -6.83 -1.25
CA ALA A 42 8.21 -5.37 -1.34
C ALA A 42 8.97 -4.86 -2.58
N LYS A 43 10.11 -5.49 -2.91
CA LYS A 43 10.92 -5.16 -4.09
C LYS A 43 10.11 -5.37 -5.37
N SER A 44 9.53 -6.55 -5.56
CA SER A 44 8.78 -6.87 -6.77
C SER A 44 7.49 -6.04 -6.87
N MET A 45 6.82 -5.76 -5.75
CA MET A 45 5.66 -4.84 -5.73
C MET A 45 6.03 -3.44 -6.22
N ARG A 46 7.22 -2.93 -5.86
CA ARG A 46 7.73 -1.64 -6.33
C ARG A 46 8.14 -1.67 -7.80
N GLU A 47 8.70 -2.76 -8.29
CA GLU A 47 9.05 -2.90 -9.72
C GLU A 47 7.81 -2.90 -10.62
N HIS A 48 6.66 -3.35 -10.10
CA HIS A 48 5.38 -3.41 -10.81
C HIS A 48 4.41 -2.27 -10.45
N MET A 49 4.86 -1.27 -9.69
CA MET A 49 4.01 -0.15 -9.30
C MET A 49 3.98 0.92 -10.40
N THR A 50 2.89 1.68 -10.45
CA THR A 50 2.88 2.95 -11.17
C THR A 50 3.67 3.96 -10.35
N SER A 51 4.86 4.35 -10.83
CA SER A 51 5.73 5.30 -10.13
C SER A 51 5.47 6.73 -10.58
N ILE A 52 5.64 7.67 -9.65
CA ILE A 52 5.67 9.10 -9.93
C ILE A 52 6.98 9.67 -9.41
N LYS A 53 7.58 10.55 -10.19
CA LYS A 53 8.77 11.29 -9.78
C LYS A 53 8.37 12.71 -9.39
N ILE A 54 8.43 12.99 -8.10
CA ILE A 54 8.25 14.33 -7.55
C ILE A 54 9.59 15.07 -7.67
N ASP A 55 9.58 16.26 -8.26
CA ASP A 55 10.74 17.13 -8.29
C ASP A 55 10.75 17.98 -7.01
N SER A 56 11.55 17.55 -6.04
CA SER A 56 11.65 18.19 -4.74
C SER A 56 13.08 18.09 -4.22
N LYS A 57 13.56 19.19 -3.64
CA LYS A 57 14.84 19.21 -2.89
C LYS A 57 14.68 18.66 -1.47
N GLU A 58 13.44 18.56 -1.00
CA GLU A 58 13.06 18.06 0.32
C GLU A 58 12.65 16.59 0.24
N ASP A 59 12.89 15.87 1.33
CA ASP A 59 12.43 14.49 1.50
C ASP A 59 10.90 14.42 1.53
N LEU A 60 10.36 13.30 1.03
CA LEU A 60 8.93 13.00 1.10
C LEU A 60 8.62 12.15 2.32
N LEU A 61 7.63 12.57 3.09
CA LEU A 61 7.12 11.84 4.24
C LEU A 61 5.92 10.98 3.84
N ASP A 62 5.93 9.71 4.24
CA ASP A 62 4.75 8.84 4.28
C ASP A 62 4.47 8.43 5.73
N ILE A 63 3.22 8.59 6.17
CA ILE A 63 2.75 8.15 7.48
C ILE A 63 1.67 7.14 7.22
N VAL A 64 2.00 5.85 7.31
CA VAL A 64 1.11 4.74 6.95
C VAL A 64 1.27 3.60 7.95
N GLY A 65 0.27 2.73 8.00
CA GLY A 65 0.31 1.50 8.78
C GLY A 65 -0.17 0.32 7.95
N THR A 66 0.14 -0.89 8.39
CA THR A 66 -0.33 -2.14 7.77
C THR A 66 -1.85 -2.30 7.85
N GLY A 67 -2.48 -1.65 8.84
CA GLY A 67 -3.90 -1.82 9.17
C GLY A 67 -4.20 -3.17 9.81
N GLY A 68 -5.46 -3.40 10.17
CA GLY A 68 -5.90 -4.68 10.73
C GLY A 68 -5.42 -4.98 12.15
N ASP A 69 -5.08 -3.97 12.94
CA ASP A 69 -4.77 -4.11 14.36
C ASP A 69 -6.02 -4.36 15.24
N GLY A 70 -7.20 -4.41 14.63
CA GLY A 70 -8.49 -4.60 15.31
C GLY A 70 -8.91 -3.43 16.18
N LYS A 71 -8.13 -2.35 16.22
CA LYS A 71 -8.43 -1.15 16.98
C LYS A 71 -9.18 -0.25 16.02
N SER A 72 -10.48 -0.05 16.25
CA SER A 72 -11.29 0.92 15.51
C SER A 72 -10.90 2.36 15.90
N SER A 73 -9.62 2.68 15.85
CA SER A 73 -9.09 4.00 16.14
C SER A 73 -9.52 4.98 15.06
N ILE A 74 -9.46 6.26 15.40
CA ILE A 74 -9.54 7.33 14.39
C ILE A 74 -8.42 7.15 13.34
N ASN A 75 -8.55 7.81 12.19
CA ASN A 75 -7.54 7.79 11.12
C ASN A 75 -6.26 8.55 11.52
N ILE A 76 -5.56 8.08 12.56
CA ILE A 76 -4.42 8.75 13.21
C ILE A 76 -3.34 9.09 12.19
N SER A 77 -2.97 8.13 11.33
CA SER A 77 -1.92 8.34 10.33
C SER A 77 -2.29 9.39 9.28
N THR A 78 -3.57 9.46 8.90
CA THR A 78 -4.07 10.50 7.98
C THR A 78 -4.09 11.87 8.64
N ILE A 79 -4.54 11.97 9.88
CA ILE A 79 -4.55 13.22 10.64
C ILE A 79 -3.10 13.71 10.86
N ALA A 80 -2.20 12.82 11.25
CA ALA A 80 -0.79 13.13 11.44
C ALA A 80 -0.13 13.62 10.13
N ALA A 81 -0.47 13.03 8.99
CA ALA A 81 0.02 13.47 7.68
C ALA A 81 -0.44 14.90 7.35
N ILE A 82 -1.70 15.24 7.63
CA ILE A 82 -2.23 16.60 7.44
C ILE A 82 -1.52 17.60 8.37
N VAL A 83 -1.30 17.24 9.64
CA VAL A 83 -0.58 18.09 10.60
C VAL A 83 0.88 18.29 10.18
N ALA A 84 1.58 17.25 9.73
CA ALA A 84 2.96 17.33 9.25
C ALA A 84 3.07 18.25 8.02
N ALA A 85 2.13 18.16 7.09
CA ALA A 85 2.05 19.07 5.95
C ALA A 85 1.82 20.52 6.37
N GLY A 86 0.92 20.75 7.33
CA GLY A 86 0.70 22.07 7.93
C GLY A 86 1.92 22.64 8.67
N ALA A 87 2.82 21.77 9.13
CA ALA A 87 4.11 22.14 9.74
C ALA A 87 5.24 22.35 8.70
N GLY A 88 4.96 22.21 7.41
CA GLY A 88 5.90 22.45 6.31
C GLY A 88 6.59 21.22 5.75
N CYS A 89 6.24 20.00 6.19
CA CYS A 89 6.77 18.79 5.55
C CYS A 89 6.08 18.53 4.21
N LYS A 90 6.83 18.03 3.21
CA LYS A 90 6.22 17.51 1.99
C LYS A 90 5.77 16.05 2.19
N VAL A 91 4.49 15.77 1.95
CA VAL A 91 3.85 14.49 2.29
C VAL A 91 3.33 13.79 1.04
N ALA A 92 3.75 12.55 0.84
CA ALA A 92 3.21 11.63 -0.15
C ALA A 92 2.63 10.42 0.59
N LYS A 93 1.38 10.55 1.05
CA LYS A 93 0.78 9.56 1.93
C LYS A 93 0.15 8.44 1.13
N HIS A 94 0.54 7.19 1.39
CA HIS A 94 -0.17 6.04 0.87
C HIS A 94 -1.49 5.81 1.64
N CYS A 95 -2.58 5.55 0.90
CA CYS A 95 -3.90 5.36 1.47
C CYS A 95 -4.68 4.22 0.78
N ASN A 96 -5.59 3.62 1.53
CA ASN A 96 -6.49 2.59 1.03
C ASN A 96 -7.83 2.64 1.77
N LYS A 97 -8.85 1.98 1.20
CA LYS A 97 -10.14 1.76 1.86
C LYS A 97 -10.00 0.69 2.94
N GLY A 98 -10.94 0.65 3.87
CA GLY A 98 -10.95 -0.33 4.96
C GLY A 98 -10.90 -1.76 4.44
N ALA A 99 -9.82 -2.51 4.74
CA ALA A 99 -9.71 -3.93 4.41
C ALA A 99 -10.35 -4.82 5.49
N SER A 100 -10.19 -4.42 6.76
CA SER A 100 -10.70 -5.11 7.96
C SER A 100 -11.41 -4.16 8.94
N SER A 101 -11.19 -2.84 8.82
CA SER A 101 -12.01 -1.82 9.49
C SER A 101 -13.19 -1.44 8.59
N SER A 102 -14.30 -0.99 9.19
CA SER A 102 -15.45 -0.44 8.46
C SER A 102 -15.15 0.89 7.77
N PHE A 103 -14.01 1.53 8.09
CA PHE A 103 -13.65 2.86 7.63
C PHE A 103 -12.12 2.99 7.53
N GLY A 104 -11.60 3.17 6.32
CA GLY A 104 -10.18 3.33 6.04
C GLY A 104 -9.78 4.78 5.77
N SER A 105 -8.47 4.97 5.54
CA SER A 105 -7.91 6.29 5.23
C SER A 105 -8.51 6.94 3.98
N ALA A 106 -8.78 6.15 2.94
CA ALA A 106 -9.41 6.62 1.72
C ALA A 106 -10.87 7.04 1.96
N ASP A 107 -11.63 6.26 2.74
CA ASP A 107 -13.03 6.56 3.07
C ASP A 107 -13.14 7.86 3.88
N PHE A 108 -12.18 8.09 4.80
CA PHE A 108 -12.07 9.35 5.55
C PHE A 108 -11.79 10.55 4.65
N LEU A 109 -10.86 10.42 3.71
CA LEU A 109 -10.51 11.49 2.79
C LEU A 109 -11.68 11.82 1.83
N GLU A 110 -12.36 10.81 1.31
CA GLU A 110 -13.57 10.99 0.50
C GLU A 110 -14.67 11.73 1.29
N ALA A 111 -14.87 11.38 2.57
CA ALA A 111 -15.84 12.05 3.43
C ALA A 111 -15.49 13.53 3.69
N LEU A 112 -14.21 13.90 3.63
CA LEU A 112 -13.74 15.28 3.69
C LEU A 112 -13.80 16.01 2.34
N GLY A 113 -14.26 15.35 1.27
CA GLY A 113 -14.33 15.92 -0.08
C GLY A 113 -12.99 15.90 -0.83
N VAL A 114 -11.98 15.18 -0.31
CA VAL A 114 -10.70 15.01 -1.00
C VAL A 114 -10.88 14.04 -2.16
N LYS A 115 -10.45 14.45 -3.35
CA LYS A 115 -10.40 13.57 -4.51
C LYS A 115 -9.21 12.63 -4.41
N ILE A 116 -9.46 11.36 -4.07
CA ILE A 116 -8.41 10.35 -3.86
C ILE A 116 -8.05 9.55 -5.12
N ASP A 117 -8.90 9.58 -6.14
CA ASP A 117 -8.75 8.81 -7.37
C ASP A 117 -8.07 9.62 -8.49
N LEU A 118 -7.23 10.57 -8.10
CA LEU A 118 -6.43 11.38 -9.03
C LEU A 118 -5.50 10.50 -9.86
N LYS A 119 -5.29 10.89 -11.12
CA LYS A 119 -4.25 10.28 -11.94
C LYS A 119 -2.88 10.55 -11.32
N PRO A 120 -1.89 9.65 -11.49
CA PRO A 120 -0.58 9.79 -10.89
C PRO A 120 0.07 11.16 -11.12
N GLU A 121 -0.05 11.71 -12.33
CA GLU A 121 0.48 13.02 -12.71
C GLU A 121 -0.22 14.18 -11.96
N GLN A 122 -1.51 14.04 -11.67
CA GLN A 122 -2.27 15.02 -10.90
C GLN A 122 -1.89 14.98 -9.42
N THR A 123 -1.72 13.78 -8.87
CA THR A 123 -1.21 13.62 -7.49
C THR A 123 0.17 14.22 -7.37
N LYS A 124 1.04 14.03 -8.37
CA LYS A 124 2.35 14.68 -8.43
C LYS A 124 2.21 16.21 -8.33
N GLN A 125 1.38 16.81 -9.19
CA GLN A 125 1.17 18.26 -9.20
C GLN A 125 0.66 18.76 -7.83
N VAL A 126 -0.27 18.03 -7.22
CA VAL A 126 -0.79 18.34 -5.88
C VAL A 126 0.31 18.31 -4.81
N ILE A 127 1.20 17.30 -4.84
CA ILE A 127 2.33 17.23 -3.91
C ILE A 127 3.30 18.40 -4.12
N GLU A 128 3.55 18.78 -5.37
CA GLU A 128 4.47 19.86 -5.72
C GLU A 128 3.94 21.25 -5.34
N ASP A 129 2.65 21.51 -5.58
CA ASP A 129 2.03 22.81 -5.36
C ASP A 129 1.51 23.01 -3.93
N ILE A 130 0.93 21.98 -3.33
CA ILE A 130 0.22 22.06 -2.03
C ILE A 130 1.08 21.47 -0.91
N GLY A 131 2.05 20.61 -1.23
CA GLY A 131 2.91 19.97 -0.24
C GLY A 131 2.34 18.67 0.36
N ILE A 132 1.11 18.28 0.02
CA ILE A 132 0.52 17.00 0.46
C ILE A 132 -0.33 16.37 -0.63
N GLY A 133 -0.08 15.09 -0.92
CA GLY A 133 -0.92 14.27 -1.78
C GLY A 133 -1.18 12.89 -1.20
N PHE A 134 -2.32 12.33 -1.58
CA PHE A 134 -2.77 11.01 -1.15
C PHE A 134 -2.72 10.02 -2.32
N MET A 135 -1.90 8.99 -2.16
CA MET A 135 -1.65 7.97 -3.17
C MET A 135 -2.60 6.79 -2.90
N TYR A 136 -3.70 6.70 -3.65
CA TYR A 136 -4.69 5.63 -3.47
C TYR A 136 -4.21 4.30 -4.04
N ALA A 137 -3.98 3.31 -3.17
CA ALA A 137 -3.26 2.07 -3.49
C ALA A 137 -3.72 1.35 -4.78
N PRO A 138 -5.02 1.22 -5.11
CA PRO A 138 -5.44 0.58 -6.36
C PRO A 138 -4.95 1.25 -7.65
N ILE A 139 -4.65 2.56 -7.60
CA ILE A 139 -4.08 3.30 -8.74
C ILE A 139 -2.59 3.02 -8.88
N TYR A 140 -1.88 2.95 -7.75
CA TYR A 140 -0.42 2.82 -7.74
C TYR A 140 0.08 1.38 -7.78
N HIS A 141 -0.73 0.41 -7.36
CA HIS A 141 -0.40 -1.01 -7.36
C HIS A 141 -1.40 -1.86 -8.17
N PRO A 142 -1.57 -1.59 -9.48
CA PRO A 142 -2.57 -2.28 -10.30
C PRO A 142 -2.35 -3.80 -10.39
N ALA A 143 -1.09 -4.25 -10.28
CA ALA A 143 -0.72 -5.68 -10.27
C ALA A 143 -1.31 -6.45 -9.07
N MET A 144 -1.65 -5.77 -7.96
CA MET A 144 -2.27 -6.42 -6.80
C MET A 144 -3.62 -7.08 -7.11
N LYS A 145 -4.28 -6.69 -8.21
CA LYS A 145 -5.51 -7.35 -8.68
C LYS A 145 -5.29 -8.83 -8.98
N ASN A 146 -4.08 -9.24 -9.36
CA ASN A 146 -3.74 -10.62 -9.70
C ASN A 146 -3.89 -11.55 -8.49
N VAL A 147 -3.49 -11.06 -7.31
CA VAL A 147 -3.48 -11.83 -6.05
C VAL A 147 -4.67 -11.51 -5.14
N ALA A 148 -5.49 -10.52 -5.47
CA ALA A 148 -6.58 -10.04 -4.63
C ALA A 148 -7.56 -11.14 -4.19
N GLN A 149 -7.92 -12.06 -5.10
CA GLN A 149 -8.82 -13.17 -4.78
C GLN A 149 -8.17 -14.22 -3.86
N ILE A 150 -6.87 -14.48 -4.05
CA ILE A 150 -6.12 -15.39 -3.17
C ILE A 150 -6.07 -14.78 -1.77
N LYS A 151 -5.69 -13.50 -1.63
CA LYS A 151 -5.64 -12.81 -0.33
C LYS A 151 -6.98 -12.83 0.39
N LYS A 152 -8.10 -12.62 -0.33
CA LYS A 152 -9.45 -12.72 0.24
C LYS A 152 -9.82 -14.12 0.72
N SER A 153 -9.23 -15.16 0.14
CA SER A 153 -9.46 -16.56 0.55
C SER A 153 -8.64 -16.97 1.77
N LEU A 154 -7.64 -16.16 2.17
CA LEU A 154 -6.84 -16.39 3.37
C LEU A 154 -7.54 -15.78 4.59
N CYS A 155 -7.43 -16.45 5.74
CA CYS A 155 -7.97 -15.96 7.02
C CYS A 155 -6.93 -15.14 7.82
N PHE A 156 -5.85 -14.70 7.18
CA PHE A 156 -4.74 -13.96 7.78
C PHE A 156 -4.14 -12.98 6.76
N THR A 157 -3.35 -12.02 7.25
CA THR A 157 -2.58 -11.11 6.40
C THR A 157 -1.31 -11.79 5.91
N ALA A 158 -1.19 -11.93 4.59
CA ALA A 158 0.02 -12.45 3.93
C ALA A 158 0.90 -11.31 3.39
N PRO A 159 2.23 -11.53 3.27
CA PRO A 159 3.17 -10.59 2.66
C PRO A 159 2.79 -10.17 1.23
#